data_AF-A0A101B440-F1
#
_entry.id   AF-A0A101B440-F1
#
_cell.length_a   1.000
_cell.length_b   1.000
_cell.length_c   1.000
_cell.angle_alpha   90.00
_cell.angle_beta   90.00
_cell.angle_gamma   90.00
#
_symmetry.space_group_name_H-M   'P 1'
#
loop_
_entity.id
_entity.type
_entity.pdbx_description
1 polymer ?
#
loop_
_entity_poly.entity_id
_entity_poly.type
_entity_poly.pdbx_seq_one_letter_code
_entity_poly.pdbx_strand_id
1 'polypeptide(L)' 'MTAHNWPAQRAITGYDHPMKTPIANLVNVGDGVKRFPQAGMSACAVTAQLAVEHLAIEFPPPVA' A
#
# COMPACT_ATOMS: atom_id res chain seq x y z
N MET A 1 -0.71 0.82 -24.21
CA MET A 1 -0.62 0.11 -22.91
C MET A 1 -0.93 -1.36 -23.15
N THR A 2 -0.10 -2.27 -22.67
CA THR A 2 -0.43 -3.70 -22.62
C THR A 2 -0.99 -4.05 -21.25
N ALA A 3 -1.71 -5.18 -21.14
CA ALA A 3 -2.19 -5.68 -19.86
C ALA A 3 -1.06 -5.90 -18.83
N HIS A 4 0.16 -6.15 -19.28
CA HIS A 4 1.33 -6.30 -18.39
C HIS A 4 1.77 -4.98 -17.76
N ASN A 5 1.78 -3.88 -18.53
CA ASN A 5 2.25 -2.59 -18.03
C ASN A 5 1.16 -1.81 -17.29
N TRP A 6 -0.11 -2.14 -17.53
CA TRP A 6 -1.26 -1.53 -16.86
C TRP A 6 -2.32 -2.59 -16.54
N PRO A 7 -2.04 -3.44 -15.55
CA PRO A 7 -2.93 -4.54 -15.19
C PRO A 7 -4.17 -4.04 -14.44
N ALA A 8 -5.21 -4.87 -14.39
CA ALA A 8 -6.39 -4.62 -13.55
C ALA A 8 -6.05 -4.63 -12.05
N GLN A 9 -5.02 -5.40 -11.66
CA GLN A 9 -4.42 -5.35 -10.33
C GLN A 9 -2.90 -5.54 -10.42
N ARG A 10 -2.11 -4.76 -9.68
CA ARG A 10 -0.64 -4.89 -9.68
C ARG A 10 -0.11 -6.18 -9.07
N ALA A 11 -0.78 -6.69 -8.03
CA ALA A 11 -0.50 -8.00 -7.45
C ALA A 11 -1.80 -8.79 -7.37
N ILE A 12 -1.75 -10.09 -7.65
CA ILE A 12 -2.90 -10.98 -7.45
C ILE A 12 -3.12 -11.21 -5.95
N THR A 13 -4.38 -11.17 -5.49
CA THR A 13 -4.71 -11.40 -4.08
C THR A 13 -4.06 -12.67 -3.54
N GLY A 14 -3.32 -12.54 -2.44
CA GLY A 14 -2.55 -13.64 -1.83
C GLY A 14 -1.07 -13.67 -2.24
N TYR A 15 -0.66 -12.84 -3.21
CA TYR A 15 0.73 -12.64 -3.63
C TYR A 15 1.13 -11.16 -3.51
N ASP A 16 0.51 -10.47 -2.55
CA ASP A 16 0.71 -9.06 -2.29
C ASP A 16 2.11 -8.77 -1.74
N HIS A 17 2.70 -7.65 -2.16
CA HIS A 17 4.00 -7.20 -1.68
C HIS A 17 3.90 -6.53 -0.30
N PRO A 18 5.02 -6.40 0.44
CA PRO A 18 5.02 -5.69 1.71
C PRO A 18 4.79 -4.19 1.55
N MET A 19 4.06 -3.60 2.51
CA MET A 19 3.85 -2.15 2.63
C MET A 19 5.14 -1.41 3.00
N LYS A 20 5.91 -1.94 3.97
CA LYS A 20 7.15 -1.31 4.45
C LYS A 20 8.28 -1.49 3.44
N THR A 21 9.05 -0.43 3.22
CA THR A 21 10.28 -0.49 2.41
C THR A 21 11.52 -0.43 3.32
N PRO A 22 12.72 -0.75 2.79
CA PRO A 22 13.98 -0.54 3.51
C PRO A 22 14.37 0.94 3.69
N ILE A 23 13.72 1.86 2.97
CA ILE A 23 14.00 3.31 3.06
C ILE A 23 13.07 3.90 4.11
N ALA A 24 13.63 4.61 5.09
CA ALA A 24 12.96 5.00 6.34
C ALA A 24 11.52 5.51 6.15
N ASN A 25 11.26 6.77 5.96
CA ASN A 25 9.93 7.35 5.80
C ASN A 25 9.23 7.05 4.45
N LEU A 26 9.51 5.89 3.82
CA LEU A 26 8.94 5.49 2.53
C LEU A 26 8.16 4.18 2.63
N VAL A 27 6.90 4.21 2.21
CA VAL A 27 6.00 3.06 2.20
C VAL A 27 5.27 2.92 0.87
N ASN A 28 4.95 1.67 0.51
CA ASN A 28 4.12 1.36 -0.65
C ASN A 28 2.64 1.42 -0.28
N VAL A 29 1.79 1.83 -1.22
CA VAL A 29 0.32 1.81 -1.10
C VAL A 29 -0.32 1.27 -2.37
N GLY A 30 -1.61 0.93 -2.28
CA GLY A 30 -2.39 0.49 -3.43
C GLY A 30 -2.65 -1.02 -3.46
N ASP A 31 -3.18 -1.45 -4.60
CA ASP A 31 -3.60 -2.81 -4.89
C ASP A 31 -2.45 -3.84 -4.98
N GLY A 32 -1.21 -3.39 -5.03
CA GLY A 32 -0.02 -4.25 -5.01
C GLY A 32 0.41 -4.71 -3.62
N VAL A 33 -0.07 -4.07 -2.55
CA VAL A 33 0.38 -4.29 -1.15
C VAL A 33 -0.79 -4.48 -0.18
N LYS A 34 -1.95 -4.87 -0.72
CA LYS A 34 -3.18 -5.07 0.03
C LYS A 34 -3.12 -6.31 0.92
N ARG A 35 -3.91 -6.32 2.00
CA ARG A 35 -4.03 -7.50 2.88
C ARG A 35 -4.99 -8.51 2.25
N PHE A 36 -4.69 -9.80 2.39
CA PHE A 36 -5.64 -10.85 2.03
C PHE A 36 -6.94 -10.74 2.86
N PRO A 37 -8.14 -10.94 2.27
CA PRO A 37 -8.46 -11.23 0.87
C PRO A 37 -8.93 -9.99 0.07
N GLN A 38 -8.43 -8.78 0.38
CA GLN A 38 -8.90 -7.54 -0.24
C GLN A 38 -8.54 -7.46 -1.74
N ALA A 39 -9.26 -6.61 -2.49
CA ALA A 39 -9.02 -6.32 -3.91
C ALA A 39 -9.62 -4.97 -4.34
N GLY A 40 -9.21 -4.49 -5.52
CA GLY A 40 -9.80 -3.33 -6.18
C GLY A 40 -9.60 -2.00 -5.45
N MET A 41 -10.48 -1.04 -5.71
CA MET A 41 -10.34 0.34 -5.20
C MET A 41 -10.41 0.43 -3.67
N SER A 42 -11.23 -0.41 -3.02
CA SER A 42 -11.31 -0.43 -1.55
C SER A 42 -9.97 -0.82 -0.94
N ALA A 43 -9.25 -1.78 -1.54
CA ALA A 43 -7.91 -2.15 -1.10
C ALA A 43 -6.91 -0.99 -1.23
N CYS A 44 -7.01 -0.19 -2.29
CA CYS A 44 -6.19 1.02 -2.43
C CYS A 44 -6.47 2.04 -1.31
N ALA A 45 -7.75 2.27 -0.98
CA ALA A 45 -8.11 3.20 0.08
C ALA A 45 -7.64 2.72 1.46
N VAL A 46 -7.86 1.44 1.77
CA VAL A 46 -7.46 0.85 3.06
C VAL A 46 -5.93 0.86 3.22
N THR A 47 -5.17 0.52 2.19
CA THR A 47 -3.70 0.57 2.27
C THR A 47 -3.17 2.00 2.44
N ALA A 48 -3.81 2.99 1.83
CA ALA A 48 -3.47 4.39 2.05
C ALA A 48 -3.72 4.82 3.51
N GLN A 49 -4.87 4.44 4.09
CA GLN A 49 -5.16 4.69 5.50
C GLN A 49 -4.10 4.06 6.41
N LEU A 50 -3.83 2.75 6.23
CA LEU A 50 -2.86 2.02 7.04
C LEU A 50 -1.44 2.59 6.92
N ALA A 51 -1.06 3.08 5.74
CA ALA A 51 0.22 3.74 5.53
C ALA A 51 0.34 5.04 6.33
N VAL A 52 -0.69 5.87 6.33
CA VAL A 52 -0.72 7.11 7.12
C VAL A 52 -0.66 6.80 8.62
N GLU A 53 -1.45 5.82 9.09
CA GLU A 53 -1.43 5.39 10.50
C GLU A 53 -0.04 4.88 10.90
N HIS A 54 0.58 4.04 10.08
CA HIS A 54 1.93 3.54 10.32
C HIS A 54 2.98 4.66 10.37
N LEU A 55 2.94 5.58 9.40
CA LEU A 55 3.87 6.70 9.35
C LEU A 55 3.68 7.65 10.52
N ALA A 56 2.45 7.94 10.94
CA ALA A 56 2.19 8.82 12.08
C ALA A 56 2.70 8.23 13.42
N ILE A 57 2.74 6.90 13.53
CA ILE A 57 3.31 6.20 14.69
C ILE A 57 4.84 6.20 14.63
N GLU A 58 5.44 5.85 13.49
CA GLU A 58 6.90 5.73 13.35
C GLU A 58 7.60 7.11 13.25
N PHE A 59 6.92 8.08 12.64
CA PHE A 59 7.39 9.45 12.41
C PHE A 59 6.31 10.46 12.85
N PRO A 60 6.14 10.67 14.16
CA PRO A 60 5.15 11.62 14.66
C PRO A 60 5.36 13.01 14.04
N PRO A 61 4.28 13.67 13.58
CA PRO A 61 4.40 15.03 13.07
C PRO A 61 4.91 15.95 14.20
N PRO A 62 5.63 17.02 13.86
CA PRO A 62 5.97 18.04 14.85
C PRO A 62 4.70 18.51 15.55
N VAL A 63 4.73 18.52 16.89
CA VAL A 63 3.65 19.12 17.67
C VAL A 63 3.64 20.62 17.34
N ALA A 64 2.50 21.11 16.87
CA ALA A 64 2.28 22.54 16.62
C ALA A 64 2.18 23.32 17.94
#